data_AF-A0A2H3JTQ2-F1
#
_entry.id   AF-A0A2H3JTQ2-F1
#
_cell.length_a   1.000
_cell.length_b   1.000
_cell.length_c   1.000
_cell.angle_alpha   90.00
_cell.angle_beta   90.00
_cell.angle_gamma   90.00
#
_symmetry.space_group_name_H-M   'P 1'
#
loop_
_entity.id
_entity.type
_entity.pdbx_description
1 polymer ?
#
loop_
_entity_poly.entity_id
_entity_poly.type
_entity_poly.pdbx_seq_one_letter_code
_entity_poly.pdbx_strand_id
1 'polypeptide(L)'
;IVIFGAYNILTPQKHPKGYLLLQCLRSYLNLDMYLGLEVHTSETITAGEKELLTWSKLIECVASGDNDKNWNFPKVHTHQHAFEDIKAKGVTRNYNTKPSERQHQVLKKSYQLRANKRDFAQQILTAEHLLLVSSLIHEDIDELDHYKQLQSEALREEKEDGDDSCYGSHHIKLGSKLKQIKLSDLEKQHQSDAAFHNFRKRLNKFLTDFLHSQAIQLSGKGVELMEFAKVCQLPLRVDV
;
A
#
# COMPACT_ATOMS: atom_id res chain seq x y z
N ILE A 1 7.51 -17.68 15.65
CA ILE A 1 9.00 -17.61 15.55
C ILE A 1 9.68 -18.78 16.29
N VAL A 2 9.32 -19.07 17.55
CA VAL A 2 9.96 -20.14 18.34
C VAL A 2 9.80 -21.56 17.75
N ILE A 3 8.63 -21.93 17.22
CA ILE A 3 8.39 -23.27 16.67
C ILE A 3 9.31 -23.59 15.48
N PHE A 4 9.49 -22.64 14.57
CA PHE A 4 10.31 -22.81 13.37
C PHE A 4 11.80 -22.92 13.69
N GLY A 5 12.28 -22.21 14.73
CA GLY A 5 13.66 -22.34 15.19
C GLY A 5 13.92 -23.64 15.98
N ALA A 6 12.92 -24.13 16.71
CA ALA A 6 13.05 -25.31 17.56
C ALA A 6 12.89 -26.65 16.82
N TYR A 7 12.23 -26.67 15.65
CA TYR A 7 11.96 -27.91 14.90
C TYR A 7 13.22 -28.70 14.53
N ASN A 8 14.32 -28.02 14.17
CA ASN A 8 15.58 -28.68 13.82
C ASN A 8 16.37 -29.18 15.04
N ILE A 9 16.00 -28.74 16.25
CA ILE A 9 16.70 -29.04 17.50
C ILE A 9 15.98 -30.16 18.24
N LEU A 10 14.66 -30.03 18.40
CA LEU A 10 13.80 -30.98 19.10
C LEU A 10 13.31 -32.04 18.11
N THR A 11 14.11 -33.07 17.90
CA THR A 11 13.75 -34.20 17.03
C THR A 11 13.05 -35.32 17.80
N PRO A 12 12.26 -36.17 17.14
CA PRO A 12 11.60 -37.31 17.78
C PRO A 12 12.58 -38.24 18.51
N GLN A 13 13.79 -38.40 17.97
CA GLN A 13 14.80 -39.32 18.50
C GLN A 13 15.56 -38.72 19.69
N LYS A 14 15.90 -37.42 19.62
CA LYS A 14 16.70 -36.76 20.67
C LYS A 14 15.85 -36.28 21.83
N HIS A 15 14.64 -35.79 21.54
CA HIS A 15 13.78 -35.13 22.52
C HIS A 15 12.30 -35.48 22.30
N PRO A 16 11.86 -36.73 22.58
CA PRO A 16 10.50 -37.18 22.27
C PRO A 16 9.41 -36.34 22.96
N LYS A 17 9.62 -35.97 24.24
CA LYS A 17 8.69 -35.08 24.96
C LYS A 17 8.65 -33.66 24.37
N GLY A 18 9.82 -33.10 24.03
CA GLY A 18 9.93 -31.78 23.40
C GLY A 18 9.30 -31.75 22.00
N TYR A 19 9.46 -32.82 21.24
CA TYR A 19 8.82 -32.99 19.93
C TYR A 19 7.30 -33.10 20.05
N LEU A 20 6.78 -33.84 21.03
CA LEU A 20 5.34 -33.90 21.31
C LEU A 20 4.77 -32.51 21.66
N LEU A 21 5.47 -31.73 22.48
CA LEU A 21 5.09 -30.34 22.77
C LEU A 21 5.08 -29.47 21.51
N LEU A 22 6.07 -29.63 20.62
CA LEU A 22 6.08 -28.92 19.33
C LEU A 22 4.89 -29.28 18.45
N GLN A 23 4.51 -30.57 18.40
CA GLN A 23 3.32 -31.00 17.67
C GLN A 23 2.06 -30.37 18.26
N CYS A 24 1.92 -30.35 19.59
CA CYS A 24 0.81 -29.71 20.28
C CYS A 24 0.74 -28.20 19.97
N LEU A 25 1.87 -27.49 20.02
CA LEU A 25 1.95 -26.07 19.69
C LEU A 25 1.62 -25.79 18.23
N ARG A 26 2.09 -26.62 17.30
CA ARG A 26 1.74 -26.51 15.88
C ARG A 26 0.24 -26.68 15.68
N SER A 27 -0.35 -27.70 16.30
CA SER A 27 -1.79 -27.97 16.19
C SER A 27 -2.62 -26.82 16.80
N TYR A 28 -2.16 -26.25 17.92
CA TYR A 28 -2.77 -25.05 18.49
C TYR A 28 -2.74 -23.85 17.54
N LEU A 29 -1.62 -23.60 16.85
CA LEU A 29 -1.55 -22.50 15.87
C LEU A 29 -2.46 -22.71 14.67
N ASN A 30 -2.58 -23.95 14.18
CA ASN A 30 -3.53 -24.27 13.13
C ASN A 30 -4.97 -24.02 13.59
N LEU A 31 -5.30 -24.44 14.82
CA LEU A 31 -6.60 -24.20 15.44
C LEU A 31 -6.87 -22.70 15.59
N ASP A 32 -5.92 -21.92 16.12
CA ASP A 32 -6.03 -20.46 16.26
C ASP A 32 -6.23 -19.76 14.90
N MET A 33 -5.52 -20.21 13.87
CA MET A 33 -5.72 -19.75 12.50
C MET A 33 -7.15 -20.01 12.02
N TYR A 34 -7.69 -21.22 12.21
CA TYR A 34 -9.07 -21.52 11.84
C TYR A 34 -10.06 -20.67 12.61
N LEU A 35 -9.89 -20.51 13.93
CA LEU A 35 -10.75 -19.68 14.77
C LEU A 35 -10.71 -18.19 14.43
N GLY A 36 -9.59 -17.73 13.87
CA GLY A 36 -9.36 -16.35 13.46
C GLY A 36 -9.86 -15.99 12.06
N LEU A 37 -10.44 -16.93 11.31
CA LEU A 37 -10.97 -16.65 9.98
C LEU A 37 -12.15 -15.66 10.06
N GLU A 38 -12.16 -14.70 9.14
CA GLU A 38 -13.24 -13.71 9.02
C GLU A 38 -14.44 -14.23 8.23
N VAL A 39 -14.23 -15.28 7.45
CA VAL A 39 -15.25 -15.95 6.67
C VAL A 39 -15.06 -17.46 6.83
N HIS A 40 -16.10 -18.11 7.30
CA HIS A 40 -16.13 -19.57 7.44
C HIS A 40 -16.96 -20.20 6.33
N THR A 41 -16.39 -21.21 5.68
CA THR A 41 -17.10 -22.17 4.83
C THR A 41 -17.29 -23.48 5.58
N SER A 42 -18.22 -24.33 5.12
CA SER A 42 -18.40 -25.68 5.67
C SER A 42 -17.11 -26.48 5.67
N GLU A 43 -16.24 -26.29 4.66
CA GLU A 43 -14.94 -26.94 4.57
C GLU A 43 -13.99 -26.46 5.69
N THR A 44 -13.87 -25.14 5.89
CA THR A 44 -12.99 -24.57 6.93
C THR A 44 -13.46 -24.93 8.34
N ILE A 45 -14.78 -24.98 8.56
CA ILE A 45 -15.36 -25.41 9.84
C ILE A 45 -15.02 -26.88 10.09
N THR A 46 -15.26 -27.76 9.11
CA THR A 46 -14.97 -29.20 9.24
C THR A 46 -13.46 -29.44 9.48
N ALA A 47 -12.59 -28.70 8.76
CA ALA A 47 -11.15 -28.77 8.96
C ALA A 47 -10.74 -28.30 10.37
N GLY A 48 -11.33 -27.20 10.83
CA GLY A 48 -11.10 -26.66 12.18
C GLY A 48 -11.57 -27.60 13.29
N GLU A 49 -12.73 -28.23 13.15
CA GLU A 49 -13.24 -29.24 14.10
C GLU A 49 -12.31 -30.46 14.16
N LYS A 50 -11.79 -30.91 13.02
CA LYS A 50 -10.79 -31.97 12.97
C LYS A 50 -9.49 -31.58 13.66
N GLU A 51 -9.04 -30.34 13.47
CA GLU A 51 -7.84 -29.82 14.15
C GLU A 51 -8.06 -29.70 15.66
N LEU A 52 -9.25 -29.28 16.12
CA LEU A 52 -9.61 -29.22 17.54
C LEU A 52 -9.52 -30.59 18.22
N LEU A 53 -10.00 -31.64 17.54
CA LEU A 53 -9.87 -33.02 18.04
C LEU A 53 -8.40 -33.47 18.09
N THR A 54 -7.60 -33.06 17.12
CA THR A 54 -6.16 -33.36 17.07
C THR A 54 -5.42 -32.67 18.21
N TRP A 55 -5.68 -31.39 18.42
CA TRP A 55 -5.10 -30.60 19.50
C TRP A 55 -5.49 -31.14 20.87
N SER A 56 -6.78 -31.47 21.08
CA SER A 56 -7.28 -32.04 22.35
C SER A 56 -6.54 -33.33 22.73
N LYS A 57 -6.29 -34.22 21.77
CA LYS A 57 -5.49 -35.44 22.01
C LYS A 57 -4.04 -35.13 22.33
N LEU A 58 -3.44 -34.17 21.62
CA LEU A 58 -2.04 -33.81 21.82
C LEU A 58 -1.81 -33.18 23.20
N ILE A 59 -2.72 -32.32 23.66
CA ILE A 59 -2.58 -31.67 24.97
C ILE A 59 -2.77 -32.67 26.11
N GLU A 60 -3.65 -33.67 25.96
CA GLU A 60 -3.78 -34.79 26.90
C GLU A 60 -2.50 -35.64 26.98
N CYS A 61 -1.89 -35.95 25.84
CA CYS A 61 -0.62 -36.68 25.79
C CYS A 61 0.52 -35.89 26.45
N VAL A 62 0.56 -34.57 26.24
CA VAL A 62 1.54 -33.68 26.90
C VAL A 62 1.29 -33.65 28.42
N ALA A 63 0.02 -33.56 28.84
CA ALA A 63 -0.38 -33.56 30.25
C ALA A 63 0.04 -34.82 31.00
N SER A 64 -0.19 -35.98 30.38
CA SER A 64 0.11 -37.30 30.95
C SER A 64 1.61 -37.52 31.18
N GLY A 65 2.47 -36.77 30.49
CA GLY A 65 3.92 -36.85 30.61
C GLY A 65 4.55 -35.99 31.71
N ASP A 66 3.78 -35.08 32.33
CA ASP A 66 4.22 -34.05 33.28
C ASP A 66 3.36 -34.06 34.55
N ASN A 67 3.90 -34.59 35.66
CA ASN A 67 3.46 -34.42 37.06
C ASN A 67 1.95 -34.21 37.31
N ASP A 68 1.08 -34.96 36.64
CA ASP A 68 -0.38 -34.91 36.84
C ASP A 68 -1.00 -33.51 36.58
N LYS A 69 -0.41 -32.73 35.66
CA LYS A 69 -0.88 -31.38 35.36
C LYS A 69 -2.23 -31.43 34.63
N ASN A 70 -3.28 -31.00 35.33
CA ASN A 70 -4.62 -30.89 34.76
C ASN A 70 -4.75 -29.64 33.87
N TRP A 71 -5.00 -29.84 32.57
CA TRP A 71 -5.24 -28.76 31.60
C TRP A 71 -6.71 -28.34 31.49
N ASN A 72 -7.59 -28.84 32.36
CA ASN A 72 -8.98 -28.42 32.46
C ASN A 72 -9.12 -27.07 33.18
N PHE A 73 -8.89 -25.98 32.45
CA PHE A 73 -9.19 -24.62 32.91
C PHE A 73 -10.04 -23.87 31.88
N PRO A 74 -10.75 -22.79 32.28
CA PRO A 74 -11.76 -22.17 31.43
C PRO A 74 -11.31 -21.82 30.01
N LYS A 75 -10.06 -21.35 29.83
CA LYS A 75 -9.53 -21.00 28.50
C LYS A 75 -9.30 -22.18 27.56
N VAL A 76 -8.99 -23.38 28.09
CA VAL A 76 -8.92 -24.59 27.26
C VAL A 76 -10.34 -25.04 26.90
N HIS A 77 -11.26 -24.95 27.86
CA HIS A 77 -12.67 -25.31 27.66
C HIS A 77 -13.36 -24.41 26.62
N THR A 78 -13.01 -23.12 26.53
CA THR A 78 -13.56 -22.24 25.49
C THR A 78 -13.28 -22.72 24.07
N HIS A 79 -12.17 -23.44 23.83
CA HIS A 79 -11.90 -24.00 22.51
C HIS A 79 -12.82 -25.16 22.15
N GLN A 80 -13.36 -25.89 23.13
CA GLN A 80 -14.26 -27.03 22.89
C GLN A 80 -15.56 -26.58 22.22
N HIS A 81 -16.09 -25.42 22.62
CA HIS A 81 -17.34 -24.86 22.09
C HIS A 81 -17.11 -23.91 20.91
N ALA A 82 -15.86 -23.66 20.52
CA ALA A 82 -15.55 -22.55 19.63
C ALA A 82 -16.18 -22.68 18.24
N PHE A 83 -16.25 -23.90 17.68
CA PHE A 83 -16.89 -24.12 16.37
C PHE A 83 -18.42 -24.15 16.44
N GLU A 84 -18.99 -24.56 17.57
CA GLU A 84 -20.44 -24.43 17.81
C GLU A 84 -20.83 -22.95 17.91
N ASP A 85 -20.03 -22.17 18.64
CA ASP A 85 -20.17 -20.73 18.72
C ASP A 85 -20.02 -20.06 17.35
N ILE A 86 -19.05 -20.48 16.53
CA ILE A 86 -18.90 -19.99 15.15
C ILE A 86 -20.13 -20.33 14.30
N LYS A 87 -20.64 -21.56 14.37
CA LYS A 87 -21.86 -21.97 13.64
C LYS A 87 -23.08 -21.15 14.07
N ALA A 88 -23.21 -20.84 15.35
CA ALA A 88 -24.35 -20.09 15.89
C ALA A 88 -24.24 -18.57 15.70
N LYS A 89 -23.01 -18.02 15.77
CA LYS A 89 -22.76 -16.57 15.89
C LYS A 89 -21.97 -15.98 14.72
N GLY A 90 -21.49 -16.81 13.80
CA GLY A 90 -20.78 -16.44 12.58
C GLY A 90 -19.26 -16.49 12.71
N VAL A 91 -18.67 -15.58 13.49
CA VAL A 91 -17.20 -15.43 13.62
C VAL A 91 -16.81 -15.01 15.03
N THR A 92 -15.59 -15.38 15.46
CA THR A 92 -15.06 -15.02 16.78
C THR A 92 -14.72 -13.52 16.89
N ARG A 93 -14.34 -12.88 15.78
CA ARG A 93 -13.87 -11.49 15.72
C ARG A 93 -14.90 -10.49 16.29
N ASN A 94 -16.18 -10.71 16.08
CA ASN A 94 -17.23 -9.76 16.49
C ASN A 94 -17.49 -9.76 18.00
N TYR A 95 -17.00 -10.78 18.72
CA TYR A 95 -17.29 -10.98 20.15
C TYR A 95 -16.05 -10.77 21.03
N ASN A 96 -15.03 -10.06 20.55
CA ASN A 96 -13.85 -9.74 21.34
C ASN A 96 -14.01 -8.42 22.12
N THR A 97 -13.25 -8.27 23.20
CA THR A 97 -13.25 -7.08 24.07
C THR A 97 -12.24 -6.01 23.64
N LYS A 98 -11.58 -6.17 22.48
CA LYS A 98 -10.54 -5.24 22.04
C LYS A 98 -11.06 -3.82 21.81
N PRO A 99 -12.28 -3.60 21.24
CA PRO A 99 -12.82 -2.25 21.07
C PRO A 99 -12.94 -1.50 22.41
N SER A 100 -13.52 -2.14 23.43
CA SER A 100 -13.68 -1.53 24.75
C SER A 100 -12.34 -1.35 25.47
N GLU A 101 -11.43 -2.31 25.36
CA GLU A 101 -10.06 -2.19 25.89
C GLU A 101 -9.29 -1.02 25.27
N ARG A 102 -9.43 -0.81 23.95
CA ARG A 102 -8.81 0.32 23.25
C ARG A 102 -9.42 1.65 23.68
N GLN A 103 -10.74 1.69 23.86
CA GLN A 103 -11.45 2.88 24.34
C GLN A 103 -10.95 3.33 25.73
N HIS A 104 -10.67 2.38 26.64
CA HIS A 104 -10.10 2.73 27.96
C HIS A 104 -8.82 3.57 27.87
N GLN A 105 -7.98 3.35 26.86
CA GLN A 105 -6.75 4.14 26.67
C GLN A 105 -7.06 5.59 26.28
N VAL A 106 -8.07 5.80 25.44
CA VAL A 106 -8.52 7.14 25.01
C VAL A 106 -9.14 7.88 26.20
N LEU A 107 -10.03 7.21 26.93
CA LEU A 107 -10.66 7.76 28.13
C LEU A 107 -9.62 8.14 29.19
N LYS A 108 -8.61 7.29 29.41
CA LYS A 108 -7.49 7.57 30.33
C LYS A 108 -6.70 8.81 29.88
N LYS A 109 -6.41 8.96 28.59
CA LYS A 109 -5.72 10.15 28.07
C LYS A 109 -6.57 11.42 28.23
N SER A 110 -7.87 11.34 27.94
CA SER A 110 -8.81 12.45 28.17
C SER A 110 -8.82 12.87 29.64
N TYR A 111 -8.89 11.90 30.55
CA TYR A 111 -8.82 12.16 31.99
C TYR A 111 -7.50 12.84 32.39
N GLN A 112 -6.36 12.35 31.87
CA GLN A 112 -5.04 12.85 32.25
C GLN A 112 -4.70 14.23 31.68
N LEU A 113 -5.08 14.50 30.43
CA LEU A 113 -4.63 15.67 29.68
C LEU A 113 -5.69 16.78 29.59
N ARG A 114 -6.97 16.44 29.76
CA ARG A 114 -8.10 17.34 29.47
C ARG A 114 -9.10 17.50 30.62
N ALA A 115 -9.03 16.67 31.66
CA ALA A 115 -9.90 16.81 32.82
C ALA A 115 -9.17 17.45 34.01
N ASN A 116 -9.88 18.29 34.77
CA ASN A 116 -9.38 18.92 36.00
C ASN A 116 -9.45 17.98 37.23
N LYS A 117 -9.61 16.67 37.02
CA LYS A 117 -9.75 15.60 38.03
C LYS A 117 -10.92 15.77 39.02
N ARG A 118 -11.86 16.68 38.77
CA ARG A 118 -13.11 16.85 39.51
C ARG A 118 -14.26 16.84 38.50
N ASP A 119 -15.36 16.16 38.82
CA ASP A 119 -16.51 16.09 37.90
C ASP A 119 -16.10 15.83 36.42
N PHE A 120 -15.21 14.83 36.26
CA PHE A 120 -14.45 14.63 35.03
C PHE A 120 -15.25 13.90 33.96
N ALA A 121 -16.36 13.25 34.30
CA ALA A 121 -17.16 12.48 33.36
C ALA A 121 -17.67 13.38 32.22
N GLN A 122 -18.30 14.51 32.56
CA GLN A 122 -18.80 15.46 31.56
C GLN A 122 -17.67 16.06 30.73
N GLN A 123 -16.54 16.38 31.36
CA GLN A 123 -15.36 16.93 30.67
C GLN A 123 -14.78 15.95 29.65
N ILE A 124 -14.69 14.66 30.01
CA ILE A 124 -14.22 13.62 29.10
C ILE A 124 -15.22 13.44 27.95
N LEU A 125 -16.52 13.40 28.22
CA LEU A 125 -17.55 13.28 27.19
C LEU A 125 -17.52 14.45 26.22
N THR A 126 -17.40 15.69 26.70
CA THR A 126 -17.25 16.87 25.84
C THR A 126 -15.97 16.79 25.01
N ALA A 127 -14.85 16.35 25.60
CA ALA A 127 -13.59 16.21 24.88
C ALA A 127 -13.65 15.11 23.79
N GLU A 128 -14.32 13.98 24.05
CA GLU A 128 -14.54 12.94 23.04
C GLU A 128 -15.49 13.42 21.94
N HIS A 129 -16.56 14.14 22.29
CA HIS A 129 -17.48 14.71 21.32
C HIS A 129 -16.77 15.68 20.37
N LEU A 130 -15.95 16.59 20.89
CA LEU A 130 -15.16 17.52 20.07
C LEU A 130 -14.16 16.79 19.17
N LEU A 131 -13.54 15.71 19.67
CA LEU A 131 -12.63 14.89 18.86
C LEU A 131 -13.38 14.21 17.71
N LEU A 132 -14.56 13.65 17.96
CA LEU A 132 -15.41 13.05 16.94
C LEU A 132 -15.83 14.07 15.88
N VAL A 133 -16.31 15.25 16.30
CA VAL A 133 -16.69 16.34 15.37
C VAL A 133 -15.51 16.77 14.52
N SER A 134 -14.33 16.92 15.13
CA SER A 134 -13.10 17.25 14.39
C SER A 134 -12.73 16.17 13.38
N SER A 135 -12.83 14.90 13.74
CA SER A 135 -12.56 13.78 12.83
C SER A 135 -13.52 13.75 11.65
N LEU A 136 -14.81 13.98 11.87
CA LEU A 136 -15.81 14.04 10.80
C LEU A 136 -15.51 15.19 9.82
N ILE A 137 -15.20 16.38 10.34
CA ILE A 137 -14.83 17.53 9.49
C ILE A 137 -13.58 17.21 8.66
N HIS A 138 -12.59 16.53 9.24
CA HIS A 138 -11.40 16.12 8.50
C HIS A 138 -11.72 15.10 7.40
N GLU A 139 -12.57 14.12 7.69
CA GLU A 139 -13.02 13.11 6.71
C GLU A 139 -13.77 13.77 5.53
N ASP A 140 -14.66 14.73 5.81
CA ASP A 140 -15.37 15.49 4.78
C ASP A 140 -14.41 16.33 3.91
N ILE A 141 -13.38 16.93 4.51
CA ILE A 141 -12.34 17.68 3.76
C ILE A 141 -11.54 16.72 2.89
N ASP A 142 -11.11 15.59 3.44
CA ASP A 142 -10.32 14.58 2.72
C ASP A 142 -11.11 14.01 1.52
N GLU A 143 -12.40 13.73 1.69
CA GLU A 143 -13.29 13.26 0.61
C GLU A 143 -13.43 14.32 -0.49
N LEU A 144 -13.61 15.58 -0.11
CA LEU A 144 -13.74 16.69 -1.04
C LEU A 144 -12.44 16.95 -1.82
N ASP A 145 -11.29 16.86 -1.16
CA ASP A 145 -9.99 16.98 -1.81
C ASP A 145 -9.73 15.82 -2.77
N HIS A 146 -10.11 14.59 -2.40
CA HIS A 146 -10.05 13.43 -3.29
C HIS A 146 -10.94 13.61 -4.53
N TYR A 147 -12.18 14.09 -4.36
CA TYR A 147 -13.08 14.37 -5.48
C TYR A 147 -12.51 15.43 -6.43
N LYS A 148 -11.97 16.53 -5.90
CA LYS A 148 -11.33 17.58 -6.70
C LYS A 148 -10.11 17.05 -7.47
N GLN A 149 -9.33 16.17 -6.85
CA GLN A 149 -8.18 15.56 -7.50
C GLN A 149 -8.63 14.72 -8.71
N LEU A 150 -9.61 13.83 -8.54
CA LEU A 150 -10.18 13.02 -9.63
C LEU A 150 -10.76 13.89 -10.75
N GLN A 151 -11.48 14.96 -10.42
CA GLN A 151 -12.01 15.88 -11.42
C GLN A 151 -10.89 16.58 -12.20
N SER A 152 -9.80 16.94 -11.52
CA SER A 152 -8.63 17.55 -12.17
C SER A 152 -7.87 16.57 -13.07
N GLU A 153 -7.87 15.28 -12.74
CA GLU A 153 -7.27 14.20 -13.53
C GLU A 153 -8.13 13.90 -14.77
N ALA A 154 -9.45 13.76 -14.62
CA ALA A 154 -10.37 13.59 -15.75
C ALA A 154 -10.30 14.77 -16.75
N LEU A 155 -10.22 16.01 -16.26
CA LEU A 155 -10.02 17.20 -17.09
C LEU A 155 -8.64 17.26 -17.77
N ARG A 156 -7.64 16.51 -17.28
CA ARG A 156 -6.33 16.36 -17.95
C ARG A 156 -6.41 15.31 -19.04
N GLU A 157 -7.07 14.18 -18.78
CA GLU A 157 -7.29 13.11 -19.76
C GLU A 157 -8.11 13.60 -20.96
N GLU A 158 -9.19 14.36 -20.74
CA GLU A 158 -9.99 14.95 -21.83
C GLU A 158 -9.21 15.97 -22.67
N LYS A 159 -8.13 16.57 -22.11
CA LYS A 159 -7.27 17.52 -22.83
C LYS A 159 -6.09 16.85 -23.54
N GLU A 160 -5.81 15.58 -23.28
CA GLU A 160 -4.74 14.80 -23.92
C GLU A 160 -5.17 14.13 -25.23
N ASP A 161 -6.46 14.14 -25.60
CA ASP A 161 -6.96 13.59 -26.88
C ASP A 161 -6.71 14.51 -28.10
N GLY A 162 -5.91 15.55 -27.92
CA GLY A 162 -5.47 16.48 -28.97
C GLY A 162 -4.02 16.25 -29.38
N ASP A 163 -3.79 15.26 -30.26
CA ASP A 163 -2.57 15.05 -31.07
C ASP A 163 -1.23 15.40 -30.39
N ASP A 164 -0.86 14.67 -29.33
CA ASP A 164 0.46 14.76 -28.72
C ASP A 164 1.41 13.71 -29.33
N SER A 165 2.08 14.09 -30.42
CA SER A 165 3.19 13.31 -30.98
C SER A 165 4.43 13.43 -30.08
N CYS A 166 4.37 12.81 -28.90
CA CYS A 166 5.49 12.66 -28.00
C CYS A 166 6.34 11.44 -28.41
N TYR A 167 7.63 11.66 -28.68
CA TYR A 167 8.58 10.58 -28.90
C TYR A 167 9.04 10.00 -27.56
N GLY A 168 8.76 8.71 -27.32
CA GLY A 168 9.10 8.04 -26.07
C GLY A 168 8.55 6.61 -25.96
N SER A 169 9.15 5.78 -25.10
CA SER A 169 8.55 4.47 -24.73
C SER A 169 7.40 4.68 -23.74
N HIS A 170 6.58 3.65 -23.51
CA HIS A 170 5.43 3.66 -22.59
C HIS A 170 5.69 4.28 -21.20
N HIS A 171 6.96 4.36 -20.76
CA HIS A 171 7.35 4.88 -19.45
C HIS A 171 8.24 6.13 -19.48
N ILE A 172 8.69 6.59 -20.66
CA ILE A 172 9.56 7.77 -20.78
C ILE A 172 9.07 8.62 -21.95
N LYS A 173 8.38 9.72 -21.64
CA LYS A 173 7.99 10.77 -22.59
C LYS A 173 9.08 11.84 -22.62
N LEU A 174 9.80 12.01 -23.73
CA LEU A 174 10.75 13.11 -23.92
C LEU A 174 10.07 14.23 -24.70
N GLY A 175 9.82 15.36 -24.04
CA GLY A 175 9.18 16.52 -24.68
C GLY A 175 8.77 17.60 -23.68
N SER A 176 8.43 18.77 -24.21
CA SER A 176 7.83 19.86 -23.44
C SER A 176 6.30 19.73 -23.45
N LYS A 177 5.62 20.06 -22.34
CA LYS A 177 4.14 20.14 -22.26
C LYS A 177 3.53 21.29 -23.08
N LEU A 178 4.36 22.07 -23.77
CA LEU A 178 3.95 23.23 -24.54
C LEU A 178 3.56 22.84 -25.96
N LYS A 179 2.55 23.52 -26.52
CA LYS A 179 2.06 23.28 -27.88
C LYS A 179 3.18 23.46 -28.90
N GLN A 180 3.22 22.58 -29.91
CA GLN A 180 4.19 22.64 -30.99
C GLN A 180 4.08 23.97 -31.75
N ILE A 181 5.19 24.71 -31.84
CA ILE A 181 5.31 25.94 -32.63
C ILE A 181 6.32 25.74 -33.77
N LYS A 182 6.07 26.37 -34.93
CA LYS A 182 7.04 26.42 -36.03
C LYS A 182 8.16 27.38 -35.67
N LEU A 183 9.40 27.10 -36.09
CA LEU A 183 10.55 27.97 -35.82
C LEU A 183 10.36 29.40 -36.38
N SER A 184 9.70 29.53 -37.54
CA SER A 184 9.37 30.83 -38.13
C SER A 184 8.33 31.61 -37.32
N ASP A 185 7.35 30.93 -36.74
CA ASP A 185 6.33 31.55 -35.89
C ASP A 185 6.92 31.93 -34.52
N LEU A 186 7.87 31.16 -34.00
CA LEU A 186 8.62 31.48 -32.78
C LEU A 186 9.45 32.77 -32.93
N GLU A 187 10.17 32.91 -34.05
CA GLU A 187 10.94 34.13 -34.36
C GLU A 187 10.01 35.34 -34.52
N LYS A 188 8.80 35.16 -35.07
CA LYS A 188 7.79 36.22 -35.20
C LYS A 188 7.17 36.62 -33.85
N GLN A 189 6.90 35.66 -32.98
CA GLN A 189 6.27 35.91 -31.68
C GLN A 189 7.22 36.63 -30.72
N HIS A 190 8.53 36.43 -30.86
CA HIS A 190 9.56 37.01 -30.00
C HIS A 190 10.46 38.02 -30.73
N GLN A 191 9.92 38.78 -31.70
CA GLN A 191 10.69 39.77 -32.47
C GLN A 191 11.34 40.86 -31.62
N SER A 192 10.75 41.20 -30.48
CA SER A 192 11.27 42.20 -29.55
C SER A 192 12.46 41.70 -28.72
N ASP A 193 12.74 40.40 -28.73
CA ASP A 193 13.80 39.77 -27.97
C ASP A 193 14.98 39.40 -28.88
N ALA A 194 16.14 40.00 -28.62
CA ALA A 194 17.37 39.77 -29.38
C ALA A 194 17.83 38.29 -29.32
N ALA A 195 17.43 37.53 -28.30
CA ALA A 195 17.77 36.11 -28.18
C ALA A 195 17.19 35.28 -29.33
N PHE A 196 16.02 35.67 -29.87
CA PHE A 196 15.31 34.96 -30.92
C PHE A 196 15.59 35.48 -32.33
N HIS A 197 16.43 36.51 -32.47
CA HIS A 197 16.84 37.02 -33.79
C HIS A 197 17.69 35.99 -34.54
N ASN A 198 17.26 35.64 -35.76
CA ASN A 198 17.88 34.61 -36.58
C ASN A 198 18.09 33.27 -35.84
N PHE A 199 17.23 32.96 -34.86
CA PHE A 199 17.33 31.78 -34.00
C PHE A 199 17.52 30.49 -34.81
N ARG A 200 16.73 30.30 -35.87
CA ARG A 200 16.83 29.17 -36.79
C ARG A 200 18.23 29.02 -37.38
N LYS A 201 18.82 30.12 -37.85
CA LYS A 201 20.17 30.11 -38.46
C LYS A 201 21.26 29.82 -37.43
N ARG A 202 21.12 30.38 -36.22
CA ARG A 202 22.06 30.18 -35.11
C ARG A 202 22.01 28.75 -34.59
N LEU A 203 20.80 28.21 -34.42
CA LEU A 203 20.59 26.81 -34.03
C LEU A 203 21.15 25.87 -35.09
N ASN A 204 20.90 26.16 -36.37
CA ASN A 204 21.42 25.34 -37.45
C ASN A 204 22.97 25.32 -37.47
N LYS A 205 23.61 26.49 -37.33
CA LYS A 205 25.07 26.58 -37.21
C LYS A 205 25.59 25.78 -36.01
N PHE A 206 24.97 25.97 -34.84
CA PHE A 206 25.35 25.24 -33.62
C PHE A 206 25.25 23.73 -33.81
N LEU A 207 24.14 23.23 -34.34
CA LEU A 207 23.95 21.79 -34.55
C LEU A 207 24.96 21.23 -35.56
N THR A 208 25.24 21.98 -36.62
CA THR A 208 26.25 21.60 -37.62
C THR A 208 27.64 21.51 -36.99
N ASP A 209 28.05 22.53 -36.23
CA ASP A 209 29.36 22.56 -35.56
C ASP A 209 29.46 21.46 -34.48
N PHE A 210 28.38 21.24 -33.73
CA PHE A 210 28.31 20.23 -32.68
C PHE A 210 28.38 18.81 -33.25
N LEU A 211 27.62 18.48 -34.29
CA LEU A 211 27.61 17.14 -34.88
C LEU A 211 28.95 16.80 -35.56
N HIS A 212 29.59 17.77 -36.21
CA HIS A 212 30.95 17.61 -36.71
C HIS A 212 31.96 17.35 -35.59
N SER A 213 31.83 18.02 -34.43
CA SER A 213 32.69 17.79 -33.27
C SER A 213 32.55 16.40 -32.64
N GLN A 214 31.39 15.76 -32.84
CA GLN A 214 31.08 14.41 -32.35
C GLN A 214 31.36 13.32 -33.41
N ALA A 215 32.02 13.66 -34.53
CA ALA A 215 32.38 12.77 -35.64
C ALA A 215 31.21 12.06 -36.33
N ILE A 216 29.99 12.63 -36.28
CA ILE A 216 28.82 12.10 -36.98
C ILE A 216 28.85 12.60 -38.43
N GLN A 217 28.85 11.70 -39.41
CA GLN A 217 28.85 12.08 -40.83
C GLN A 217 27.50 12.64 -41.25
N LEU A 218 27.49 13.87 -41.77
CA LEU A 218 26.33 14.51 -42.38
C LEU A 218 26.41 14.34 -43.91
N SER A 219 25.28 14.08 -44.56
CA SER A 219 25.17 13.85 -46.02
C SER A 219 25.46 15.10 -46.88
N GLY A 220 25.67 16.29 -46.26
CA GLY A 220 25.88 17.57 -46.97
C GLY A 220 26.76 18.58 -46.21
N LYS A 221 26.79 19.85 -46.65
CA LYS A 221 27.64 20.93 -46.06
C LYS A 221 27.27 21.31 -44.60
N GLY A 222 26.15 20.80 -44.08
CA GLY A 222 25.66 21.01 -42.72
C GLY A 222 24.21 20.55 -42.54
N VAL A 223 23.64 20.79 -41.36
CA VAL A 223 22.21 20.53 -41.08
C VAL A 223 21.37 21.56 -41.86
N GLU A 224 20.17 21.19 -42.33
CA GLU A 224 19.25 22.14 -42.98
C GLU A 224 17.90 22.16 -42.25
N LEU A 225 17.71 23.17 -41.40
CA LEU A 225 16.46 23.38 -40.69
C LEU A 225 15.46 24.16 -41.58
N MET A 226 14.48 23.44 -42.12
CA MET A 226 13.42 24.00 -42.96
C MET A 226 12.52 24.98 -42.20
N GLU A 227 11.95 25.95 -42.91
CA GLU A 227 11.07 26.99 -42.35
C GLU A 227 9.80 26.42 -41.68
N PHE A 228 9.36 25.24 -42.11
CA PHE A 228 8.21 24.53 -41.58
C PHE A 228 8.58 23.44 -40.55
N ALA A 229 9.86 23.29 -40.19
CA ALA A 229 10.28 22.35 -39.17
C ALA A 229 9.71 22.79 -37.81
N LYS A 230 8.92 21.90 -37.21
CA LYS A 230 8.41 22.07 -35.84
C LYS A 230 9.56 21.80 -34.87
N VAL A 231 9.64 22.53 -33.77
CA VAL A 231 10.75 22.44 -32.80
C VAL A 231 10.92 21.02 -32.19
N CYS A 232 9.92 20.15 -32.29
CA CYS A 232 10.00 18.74 -31.85
C CYS A 232 10.25 17.73 -32.99
N GLN A 233 10.23 18.14 -34.25
CA GLN A 233 10.61 17.32 -35.41
C GLN A 233 11.70 18.07 -36.18
N LEU A 234 12.95 17.96 -35.71
CA LEU A 234 14.10 18.23 -36.56
C LEU A 234 14.37 16.94 -37.33
N PRO A 235 14.05 16.86 -38.63
CA PRO A 235 14.40 15.68 -39.43
C PRO A 235 15.93 15.71 -39.62
N LEU A 236 16.67 15.22 -38.64
CA LEU A 236 18.07 14.87 -38.84
C LEU A 236 18.07 13.56 -39.63
N ARG A 237 18.10 13.69 -40.96
CA ARG A 237 18.31 12.57 -41.85
C ARG A 237 19.77 12.15 -41.72
N VAL A 238 20.02 11.16 -40.87
CA VAL A 238 21.29 10.44 -40.79
C VAL A 238 21.06 9.15 -41.58
N ASP A 239 21.52 9.14 -42.83
CA ASP A 239 21.55 7.88 -43.59
C ASP A 239 22.74 7.06 -43.04
N VAL A 240 22.46 5.82 -42.62
CA VAL A 240 23.45 4.83 -42.13
C VAL A 240 24.15 4.17 -43.32
#